data_AF-A0A2I0KHT0-F1
#
_entry.id   AF-A0A2I0KHT0-F1
#
_cell.length_a   1.000
_cell.length_b   1.000
_cell.length_c   1.000
_cell.angle_alpha   90.00
_cell.angle_beta   90.00
_cell.angle_gamma   90.00
#
_symmetry.space_group_name_H-M   'P 1'
#
loop_
_entity.id
_entity.type
_entity.pdbx_description
1 polymer ?
#
loop_
_entity_poly.entity_id
_entity_poly.type
_entity_poly.pdbx_seq_one_letter_code
_entity_poly.pdbx_strand_id
1 'polypeptide(L)'
;MLLFVWLSRKPGNKFIYYPNRILKGLDAIEGGYASRNPFAWIHEALSSTEQDVIAISGVDTAVYFVFLSTSLSLFPCSLSCLVSFSFCS
;
A
#
# COMPACT_ATOMS: atom_id res chain seq x y z
N MET A 1 -9.83 7.06 -7.46
CA MET A 1 -9.57 7.85 -6.23
C MET A 1 -10.76 8.70 -5.79
N LEU A 2 -11.50 9.37 -6.67
CA LEU A 2 -12.64 10.22 -6.28
C LEU A 2 -13.76 9.47 -5.51
N LEU A 3 -14.15 8.28 -5.97
CA LEU A 3 -15.14 7.44 -5.26
C LEU A 3 -14.64 7.01 -3.88
N PHE A 4 -13.39 6.55 -3.79
CA PHE A 4 -12.75 6.20 -2.51
C PHE A 4 -12.73 7.39 -1.54
N VAL A 5 -12.32 8.57 -2.02
CA VAL A 5 -12.31 9.80 -1.23
C VAL A 5 -13.73 10.20 -0.79
N TRP A 6 -14.73 10.01 -1.64
CA TRP A 6 -16.11 10.35 -1.30
C TRP A 6 -16.69 9.39 -0.24
N LEU A 7 -16.47 8.08 -0.41
CA LEU A 7 -16.94 7.07 0.53
C LEU A 7 -16.17 7.11 1.86
N SER A 8 -14.88 7.43 1.86
CA SER A 8 -14.08 7.52 3.09
C SER A 8 -14.41 8.76 3.93
N ARG A 9 -15.03 9.79 3.33
CA ARG A 9 -15.50 11.00 4.04
C ARG A 9 -16.75 10.77 4.88
N LYS A 10 -17.51 9.70 4.66
CA LYS A 10 -18.69 9.41 5.48
C LYS A 10 -18.24 8.85 6.84
N PRO A 11 -18.66 9.42 7.98
CA PRO A 11 -18.18 9.01 9.30
C PRO A 11 -18.51 7.56 9.64
N GLY A 12 -19.61 7.01 9.12
CA GLY A 12 -19.96 5.59 9.30
C GLY A 12 -19.01 4.61 8.59
N ASN A 13 -18.27 5.08 7.59
CA ASN A 13 -17.35 4.23 6.81
C ASN A 13 -15.92 4.22 7.37
N LYS A 14 -15.69 4.95 8.48
CA LYS A 14 -14.40 5.03 9.18
C LYS A 14 -13.95 3.65 9.68
N PHE A 15 -14.89 2.83 10.14
CA PHE A 15 -14.64 1.47 10.63
C PHE A 15 -14.22 0.49 9.53
N ILE A 16 -14.72 0.70 8.30
CA ILE A 16 -14.40 -0.16 7.16
C ILE A 16 -13.03 0.19 6.56
N TYR A 17 -12.72 1.48 6.44
CA TYR A 17 -11.47 1.93 5.80
C TYR A 17 -10.27 2.07 6.73
N TYR A 18 -10.49 2.34 8.02
CA TYR A 18 -9.40 2.56 8.97
C TYR A 18 -9.50 1.68 10.23
N PRO A 19 -9.78 0.36 10.12
CA PRO A 19 -9.91 -0.51 11.28
C PRO A 19 -8.59 -0.59 12.07
N ASN A 20 -7.45 -0.64 11.39
CA ASN A 20 -6.13 -0.72 12.05
C ASN A 20 -5.81 0.50 12.91
N ARG A 21 -6.26 1.69 12.50
CA ARG A 21 -6.08 2.91 13.31
C ARG A 21 -6.94 2.86 14.57
N ILE A 22 -8.17 2.37 14.44
CA ILE A 22 -9.10 2.19 15.57
C ILE A 22 -8.55 1.14 16.55
N LEU A 23 -7.98 0.04 16.04
CA LEU A 23 -7.32 -1.00 16.86
C LEU A 23 -6.08 -0.47 17.57
N LYS A 24 -5.32 0.43 16.94
CA LYS A 24 -4.16 1.11 17.54
C LYS A 24 -4.54 2.25 18.51
N GLY A 25 -5.84 2.48 18.77
CA GLY A 25 -6.32 3.57 19.62
C GLY A 25 -6.04 4.97 19.05
N LEU A 26 -5.68 5.05 17.77
CA LEU A 26 -5.39 6.30 17.06
C LEU A 26 -6.69 6.89 16.55
N ASP A 27 -6.92 8.17 16.85
CA ASP A 27 -8.07 8.87 16.31
C ASP A 27 -7.93 8.96 14.79
N ALA A 28 -8.81 8.30 14.03
CA ALA A 28 -8.75 8.43 12.57
C ALA A 28 -9.13 9.86 12.08
N ILE A 29 -9.34 10.80 13.00
CA ILE A 29 -9.66 12.22 12.78
C ILE A 29 -8.55 13.17 13.25
N GLU A 30 -7.63 12.79 14.16
CA GLU A 30 -6.61 13.68 14.78
C GLU A 30 -5.51 14.20 13.83
N GLY A 31 -5.65 13.99 12.52
CA GLY A 31 -4.77 14.57 11.51
C GLY A 31 -5.48 14.92 10.20
N GLY A 32 -6.82 14.98 10.20
CA GLY A 32 -7.62 15.36 9.04
C GLY A 32 -7.49 14.41 7.85
N TYR A 33 -8.47 13.52 7.67
CA TYR A 33 -8.66 12.73 6.44
C TYR A 33 -7.38 12.05 5.96
N ALA A 34 -7.10 10.86 6.51
CA ALA A 34 -6.02 9.97 6.10
C ALA A 34 -5.64 10.17 4.62
N SER A 35 -4.49 10.80 4.43
CA SER A 35 -3.83 11.03 3.15
C SER A 35 -4.79 11.28 1.97
N ARG A 36 -5.16 12.55 1.76
CA ARG A 36 -5.93 12.99 0.57
C ARG A 36 -5.15 12.90 -0.75
N ASN A 37 -3.84 12.67 -0.69
CA ASN A 37 -2.96 12.66 -1.85
C ASN A 37 -2.54 11.23 -2.18
N PRO A 38 -2.60 10.79 -3.46
CA PRO A 38 -2.17 9.44 -3.83
C PRO A 38 -0.72 9.17 -3.41
N PHE A 39 0.14 10.19 -3.46
CA PHE A 39 1.52 10.11 -3.00
C PHE A 39 1.66 9.99 -1.49
N ALA A 40 0.79 10.63 -0.71
CA ALA A 40 0.83 10.52 0.74
C ALA A 40 0.38 9.12 1.19
N TRP A 41 -0.51 8.45 0.44
CA TRP A 41 -0.96 7.09 0.74
C TRP A 41 0.13 6.09 0.41
N ILE A 42 0.79 6.27 -0.73
CA ILE A 42 1.95 5.48 -1.11
C ILE A 42 3.09 5.67 -0.09
N HIS A 43 3.37 6.91 0.30
CA HIS A 43 4.40 7.19 1.32
C HIS A 43 4.06 6.57 2.66
N GLU A 44 2.79 6.64 3.09
CA GLU A 44 2.35 6.02 4.34
C GLU A 44 2.38 4.48 4.29
N ALA A 45 2.03 3.90 3.14
CA ALA A 45 2.15 2.47 2.89
C ALA A 45 3.62 2.01 2.88
N LEU A 46 4.54 2.82 2.33
CA LEU A 46 5.97 2.53 2.31
C LEU A 46 6.67 2.81 3.64
N SER A 47 6.19 3.77 4.44
CA SER A 47 6.71 4.05 5.77
C SER A 47 6.26 3.04 6.82
N SER A 48 5.23 2.24 6.52
CA SER A 48 4.80 1.13 7.37
C SER A 48 5.83 0.01 7.30
N THR A 49 6.43 -0.36 8.44
CA THR A 49 7.47 -1.39 8.46
C THR A 49 6.89 -2.78 8.25
N GLU A 50 7.71 -3.71 7.72
CA GLU A 50 7.30 -5.10 7.49
C GLU A 50 6.81 -5.77 8.78
N GLN A 51 7.41 -5.46 9.94
CA GLN A 51 6.94 -5.98 11.23
C GLN A 51 5.53 -5.49 11.56
N ASP A 52 5.19 -4.26 11.23
CA ASP A 52 3.85 -3.69 11.45
C ASP A 52 2.83 -4.35 10.50
N VAL A 53 3.22 -4.62 9.26
CA VAL A 53 2.39 -5.36 8.29
C VAL A 53 2.12 -6.79 8.77
N ILE A 54 3.16 -7.51 9.20
CA ILE A 54 3.06 -8.88 9.71
C ILE A 54 2.20 -8.92 10.98
N ALA A 55 2.41 -7.98 11.92
CA ALA A 55 1.67 -7.94 13.18
C ALA A 55 0.18 -7.64 12.99
N ILE A 56 -0.17 -6.85 11.98
CA ILE A 56 -1.54 -6.41 11.73
C ILE A 56 -2.32 -7.38 10.82
N SER A 57 -1.65 -7.93 9.81
CA SER A 57 -2.32 -8.70 8.74
C SER A 57 -1.92 -10.17 8.66
N GLY A 58 -0.94 -10.58 9.48
CA GLY A 58 -0.49 -11.96 9.57
C GLY A 58 0.66 -12.30 8.60
N VAL A 59 1.11 -13.55 8.67
CA VAL A 59 2.23 -14.05 7.85
C VAL A 59 1.82 -14.24 6.38
N ASP A 60 0.54 -14.59 6.14
CA ASP A 60 0.01 -14.87 4.81
C ASP A 60 0.12 -13.64 3.87
N THR A 61 -0.26 -12.46 4.37
CA THR A 61 -0.10 -11.19 3.64
C THR A 61 1.36 -10.81 3.39
N ALA A 62 2.27 -11.15 4.30
CA ALA A 62 3.71 -10.89 4.11
C ALA A 62 4.27 -11.71 2.93
N VAL A 63 3.83 -12.95 2.77
CA VAL A 63 4.22 -13.77 1.60
C VAL A 63 3.72 -13.12 0.30
N TYR A 64 2.51 -12.57 0.28
CA TYR A 64 2.00 -11.81 -0.87
C TYR A 64 2.82 -10.56 -1.17
N PHE A 65 3.29 -9.81 -0.16
CA PHE A 65 4.18 -8.67 -0.37
C PHE A 65 5.53 -9.06 -0.98
N VAL A 66 6.13 -10.16 -0.50
CA VAL A 66 7.38 -10.71 -1.06
C VAL A 66 7.16 -11.14 -2.52
N PHE A 67 6.04 -11.80 -2.81
CA PHE A 67 5.67 -12.19 -4.17
C PHE A 67 5.49 -10.98 -5.11
N LEU A 68 4.78 -9.94 -4.65
CA LEU A 68 4.58 -8.70 -5.40
C LEU A 68 5.89 -7.94 -5.62
N SER A 69 6.75 -7.88 -4.60
CA SER A 69 8.09 -7.26 -4.69
C SER A 69 8.98 -7.98 -5.70
N THR A 70 8.96 -9.31 -5.69
CA THR A 70 9.69 -10.14 -6.65
C THR A 70 9.15 -9.99 -8.07
N SER A 71 7.83 -9.90 -8.23
CA SER A 71 7.20 -9.67 -9.54
C SER A 71 7.54 -8.28 -10.09
N LEU A 72 7.58 -7.27 -9.22
CA LEU A 72 7.94 -5.90 -9.57
C LEU A 72 9.43 -5.77 -9.93
N SER A 73 10.32 -6.56 -9.32
CA SER A 73 11.75 -6.55 -9.64
C SER A 73 12.09 -7.34 -10.91
N LEU A 74 11.32 -8.39 -11.21
CA LEU A 74 11.49 -9.20 -12.40
C LEU A 74 11.00 -8.49 -13.68
N PHE A 75 9.98 -7.63 -13.58
CA PHE A 75 9.48 -6.81 -14.69
C PHE A 75 10.56 -5.96 -15.37
N PRO A 76 11.31 -5.08 -14.66
CA PRO A 76 12.36 -4.26 -15.26
C PRO A 76 13.58 -5.09 -15.68
N CYS A 77 13.92 -6.19 -14.99
CA CYS A 77 15.02 -7.08 -15.41
C CYS A 77 14.71 -7.81 -16.73
N SER A 78 13.49 -8.35 -16.88
CA SER A 78 13.09 -9.01 -18.13
C SER A 78 13.03 -8.01 -19.29
N LEU A 79 12.53 -6.80 -19.03
CA LEU A 79 12.48 -5.72 -20.01
C LEU A 79 13.88 -5.25 -20.42
N SER A 80 14.81 -5.08 -19.49
CA SER A 80 16.18 -4.68 -19.80
C SER A 80 16.92 -5.76 -20.59
N CYS A 81 16.77 -7.03 -20.22
CA CYS A 81 17.33 -8.15 -20.99
C CYS A 81 16.76 -8.23 -22.42
N LEU A 82 15.45 -8.05 -22.61
CA LEU A 82 14.83 -8.03 -23.93
C LEU A 82 15.31 -6.86 -24.79
N VAL A 83 15.43 -5.65 -24.21
CA VAL A 83 15.94 -4.48 -24.92
C VAL A 83 17.41 -4.67 -25.30
N SER A 84 18.25 -5.20 -24.40
CA SER A 84 19.64 -5.53 -24.71
C SER A 84 19.76 -6.58 -25.82
N PHE A 85 18.89 -7.60 -25.84
CA PHE A 85 18.87 -8.60 -26.92
C PHE A 85 18.44 -7.99 -28.26
N SER A 86 17.45 -7.11 -28.23
CA SER A 86 16.93 -6.42 -29.44
C SER A 86 17.89 -5.35 -29.99
N PHE A 87 18.81 -4.83 -29.18
CA PHE A 87 19.90 -3.93 -29.63
C PHE A 87 21.14 -4.70 -30.12
N CYS A 88 21.24 -6.00 -29.82
CA CYS A 88 22.39 -6.84 -30.19
C CYS A 88 22.11 -7.72 -31.43
N SER A 89 20.88 -7.72 -31.94
CA SER A 89 20.44 -8.41 -33.17
C SER A 89 20.24 -7.45 -34.33
#